data_AF-A0A8E0VJ19-F1
#
_entry.id   AF-A0A8E0VJ19-F1
#
_cell.length_a   1.000
_cell.length_b   1.000
_cell.length_c   1.000
_cell.angle_alpha   90.00
_cell.angle_beta   90.00
_cell.angle_gamma   90.00
#
_symmetry.space_group_name_H-M   'P 1'
#
loop_
_entity.id
_entity.type
_entity.pdbx_description
1 polymer ?
#
loop_
_entity_poly.entity_id
_entity_poly.type
_entity_poly.pdbx_seq_one_letter_code
_entity_poly.pdbx_strand_id
1 'polypeptide(L)'
;MAGDRFEFDEEGDTFFCFIVAFYTIILIPVTYFFWPTADSRETYEQSKRKCMCQPCQVKRHCIKTSTPMKKFKKLLLKGGFALAWIVFLLLIYKLTLIETTESGFDPFMQLEISRDASMNEIRKAYKRMSLKYHPDKGGDPKKFILISKAYAA
;
A
#
# COMPACT_ATOMS: atom_id res chain seq x y z
N MET A 1 26.06 15.13 -20.72
CA MET A 1 24.98 15.08 -19.71
C MET A 1 24.56 13.63 -19.61
N ALA A 2 24.83 12.96 -18.50
CA ALA A 2 24.28 11.64 -18.25
C ALA A 2 22.76 11.84 -18.14
N GLY A 3 21.99 11.33 -19.10
CA GLY A 3 20.54 11.33 -18.98
C GLY A 3 20.19 10.40 -17.83
N ASP A 4 19.43 10.90 -16.86
CA ASP A 4 18.92 10.08 -15.77
C ASP A 4 18.09 8.95 -16.37
N ARG A 5 18.59 7.71 -16.25
CA ARG A 5 17.88 6.52 -16.68
C ARG A 5 16.92 6.16 -15.56
N PHE A 6 15.65 6.52 -15.71
CA PHE A 6 14.60 6.08 -14.81
C PHE A 6 14.36 4.58 -15.01
N GLU A 7 14.72 3.80 -14.01
CA GLU A 7 14.46 2.36 -13.99
C GLU A 7 13.13 2.15 -13.27
N PHE A 8 12.12 1.76 -14.03
CA PHE A 8 10.82 1.40 -13.47
C PHE A 8 10.87 -0.06 -13.04
N ASP A 9 10.34 -0.31 -11.85
CA ASP A 9 10.08 -1.64 -11.35
C ASP A 9 9.10 -2.37 -12.31
N GLU A 10 9.54 -3.49 -12.89
CA GLU A 10 8.71 -4.25 -13.85
C GLU A 10 7.57 -5.01 -13.13
N GLU A 11 7.70 -5.26 -11.83
CA GLU A 11 6.70 -5.95 -11.02
C GLU A 11 5.67 -4.97 -10.44
N GLY A 12 6.04 -3.70 -10.34
CA GLY A 12 5.15 -2.61 -9.90
C GLY A 12 5.00 -2.51 -8.38
N ASP A 13 5.85 -3.20 -7.63
CA ASP A 13 5.83 -3.24 -6.17
C ASP A 13 6.19 -1.89 -5.56
N THR A 14 7.13 -1.17 -6.15
CA THR A 14 7.51 0.18 -5.73
C THR A 14 6.31 1.14 -5.83
N PHE A 15 5.55 1.06 -6.92
CA PHE A 15 4.33 1.86 -7.10
C PHE A 15 3.24 1.46 -6.10
N PHE A 16 3.10 0.17 -5.83
CA PHE A 16 2.19 -0.34 -4.80
C PHE A 16 2.56 0.18 -3.40
N CYS A 17 3.83 0.17 -3.02
CA CYS A 17 4.32 0.76 -1.77
C CYS A 17 3.95 2.24 -1.64
N PHE A 18 4.10 3.03 -2.70
CA PHE A 18 3.67 4.43 -2.70
C PHE A 18 2.16 4.56 -2.46
N ILE A 19 1.33 3.78 -3.15
CA ILE A 19 -0.12 3.80 -2.95
C ILE A 19 -0.49 3.43 -1.52
N VAL A 20 0.12 2.38 -0.96
CA VAL A 20 -0.14 1.97 0.42
C VAL A 20 0.26 3.07 1.40
N ALA A 21 1.41 3.72 1.19
CA ALA A 21 1.85 4.84 2.03
C ALA A 21 0.83 5.99 2.01
N PHE A 22 0.39 6.46 0.84
CA PHE A 22 -0.65 7.50 0.74
C PHE A 22 -1.96 7.06 1.39
N TYR A 23 -2.36 5.80 1.18
CA TYR A 23 -3.54 5.23 1.79
C TYR A 23 -3.46 5.25 3.33
N THR A 24 -2.31 4.91 3.93
CA THR A 24 -2.11 4.95 5.39
C THR A 24 -2.21 6.36 5.96
N ILE A 25 -1.59 7.33 5.28
CA ILE A 25 -1.58 8.74 5.67
C ILE A 25 -2.99 9.32 5.65
N ILE A 26 -3.86 8.83 4.76
CA ILE A 26 -5.27 9.27 4.69
C ILE A 26 -6.14 8.49 5.69
N LEU A 27 -5.92 7.18 5.84
CA LEU A 27 -6.77 6.33 6.69
C LEU A 27 -6.69 6.75 8.16
N ILE A 28 -5.50 7.06 8.69
CA ILE A 28 -5.31 7.37 10.12
C ILE A 28 -6.04 8.67 10.52
N PRO A 29 -5.86 9.82 9.85
CA PRO A 29 -6.60 11.04 10.17
C PRO A 29 -8.10 10.87 9.94
N VAL A 30 -8.53 10.24 8.84
CA VAL A 30 -9.96 10.06 8.56
C VAL A 30 -10.61 9.19 9.64
N THR A 31 -9.96 8.10 10.06
CA THR A 31 -10.48 7.27 11.14
C THR A 31 -10.49 7.99 12.48
N TYR A 32 -9.50 8.83 12.78
CA TYR A 32 -9.46 9.64 14.00
C TYR A 32 -10.56 10.72 14.03
N PHE A 33 -10.65 11.56 12.99
CA PHE A 33 -11.61 12.68 12.93
C PHE A 33 -13.05 12.22 12.77
N PHE A 34 -13.29 11.20 11.96
CA PHE A 34 -14.63 10.69 11.70
C PHE A 34 -14.98 9.48 12.56
N TRP A 35 -14.19 9.20 13.61
CA TRP A 35 -14.48 8.11 14.52
C TRP A 35 -15.90 8.33 15.08
N PRO A 36 -16.82 7.37 14.87
CA PRO A 36 -18.20 7.54 15.26
C PRO A 36 -18.25 7.60 16.78
N THR A 37 -18.23 8.82 17.32
CA THR A 37 -18.35 9.11 18.74
C THR A 37 -19.63 8.44 19.21
N ALA A 38 -19.49 7.61 20.24
CA ALA A 38 -20.56 6.76 20.73
C ALA A 38 -21.84 7.59 20.91
N ASP A 39 -22.93 7.11 20.32
CA ASP A 39 -24.23 7.77 20.33
C ASP A 39 -24.57 8.19 21.76
N SER A 40 -24.83 9.48 21.96
CA SER A 40 -25.14 10.06 23.27
C SER A 40 -26.23 9.22 23.93
N ARG A 41 -25.84 8.40 24.93
CA ARG A 41 -26.80 7.72 25.79
C ARG A 41 -27.66 8.81 26.41
N GLU A 42 -28.97 8.82 26.12
CA GLU A 42 -29.92 9.74 26.75
C GLU A 42 -29.72 9.63 28.27
N THR A 43 -29.32 10.73 28.91
CA THR A 43 -29.08 10.73 30.35
C THR A 43 -30.40 10.48 31.08
N TYR A 44 -30.38 9.70 32.15
CA TYR A 44 -31.56 9.37 32.98
C TYR A 44 -32.38 10.63 33.36
N GLU A 45 -31.69 11.73 33.67
CA GLU A 45 -32.24 13.07 33.93
C GLU A 45 -33.09 13.62 32.77
N GLN A 46 -32.65 13.45 31.53
CA GLN A 46 -33.35 13.94 30.33
C GLN A 46 -34.58 13.08 30.01
N SER A 47 -34.59 11.81 30.43
CA SER A 47 -35.76 10.93 30.35
C SER A 47 -36.87 11.36 31.31
N LYS A 48 -36.51 11.78 32.54
CA LYS A 48 -37.46 12.17 33.59
C LYS A 48 -38.25 13.45 33.27
N ARG A 49 -37.65 14.42 32.56
CA ARG A 49 -38.29 15.70 32.20
C ARG A 49 -39.24 15.62 31.00
N LYS A 50 -39.46 14.43 30.45
CA LYS A 50 -40.31 14.23 29.27
C LYS A 50 -41.79 14.25 29.66
N CYS A 51 -42.59 15.04 28.95
CA CYS A 51 -44.05 15.00 29.09
C CYS A 51 -44.60 13.60 28.75
N MET A 52 -45.54 13.12 29.58
CA MET A 52 -46.20 11.80 29.47
C MET A 52 -47.64 11.89 28.94
N CYS A 53 -48.02 13.01 28.32
CA CYS A 53 -49.33 13.17 27.70
C CYS A 53 -49.52 12.23 26.49
N GLN A 54 -50.72 11.69 26.27
CA GLN A 54 -51.03 10.78 25.15
C GLN A 54 -50.61 11.34 23.77
N PRO A 55 -50.92 12.61 23.40
CA PRO A 55 -50.47 13.17 22.12
C PRO A 55 -48.94 13.36 22.04
N CYS A 56 -48.28 13.63 23.18
CA CYS A 56 -46.83 13.76 23.27
C CYS A 56 -46.13 12.41 23.04
N GLN A 57 -46.70 11.33 23.55
CA GLN A 57 -46.16 9.97 23.40
C GLN A 57 -46.28 9.48 21.95
N VAL A 58 -47.44 9.68 21.31
CA VAL A 58 -47.69 9.28 19.91
C VAL A 58 -46.74 10.03 18.96
N LYS A 59 -46.59 11.35 19.11
CA LYS A 59 -45.64 12.15 18.31
C LYS A 59 -44.21 11.64 18.45
N ARG A 60 -43.76 11.32 19.67
CA ARG A 60 -42.42 10.78 19.92
C ARG A 60 -42.24 9.39 19.29
N HIS A 61 -43.25 8.54 19.36
CA HIS A 61 -43.24 7.23 18.72
C HIS A 61 -43.07 7.36 17.20
N CYS A 62 -43.88 8.19 16.53
CA CYS A 62 -43.77 8.44 15.09
C CYS A 62 -42.41 9.04 14.68
N ILE A 63 -41.85 9.98 15.45
CA ILE A 63 -40.51 10.54 15.18
C ILE A 63 -39.42 9.48 15.33
N LYS A 64 -39.55 8.56 16.29
CA LYS A 64 -38.58 7.49 16.50
C LYS A 64 -38.66 6.43 15.39
N THR A 65 -39.86 6.07 14.93
CA THR A 65 -40.05 5.12 13.83
C THR A 65 -39.65 5.67 12.47
N SER A 66 -39.58 7.00 12.30
CA SER A 66 -39.13 7.64 11.04
C SER A 66 -37.61 7.77 10.86
N THR A 67 -36.80 7.24 11.79
CA THR A 67 -35.31 7.33 11.72
C THR A 67 -34.54 6.06 11.28
N PRO A 68 -35.11 5.08 10.55
CA PRO A 68 -34.37 3.85 10.19
C PRO A 68 -33.17 4.18 9.30
N MET A 69 -33.30 5.16 8.41
CA MET A 69 -32.22 5.62 7.52
C MET A 69 -31.02 6.19 8.30
N LYS A 70 -31.22 6.83 9.46
CA LYS A 70 -30.11 7.35 10.28
C LYS A 70 -29.31 6.21 10.91
N LYS A 71 -29.98 5.15 11.36
CA LYS A 71 -29.33 3.95 11.91
C LYS A 71 -28.57 3.19 10.83
N PHE A 72 -29.18 3.03 9.65
CA PHE A 72 -28.53 2.40 8.50
C PHE A 72 -27.30 3.19 8.03
N LYS A 73 -27.38 4.52 7.93
CA LYS A 73 -26.21 5.37 7.62
C LYS A 73 -25.07 5.22 8.63
N LYS A 74 -25.38 5.19 9.93
CA LYS A 74 -24.37 4.93 10.99
C LYS A 74 -23.75 3.53 10.86
N LEU A 75 -24.55 2.52 10.49
CA LEU A 75 -24.08 1.16 10.28
C LEU A 75 -23.17 1.07 9.04
N LEU A 76 -23.57 1.69 7.93
CA LEU A 76 -22.75 1.75 6.70
C LEU A 76 -21.43 2.47 6.93
N LEU A 77 -21.43 3.59 7.66
CA LEU A 77 -20.21 4.32 7.96
C LEU A 77 -19.24 3.48 8.82
N LYS A 78 -19.76 2.84 9.89
CA LYS A 78 -18.97 1.91 10.71
C LYS A 78 -18.46 0.71 9.92
N GLY A 79 -19.30 0.14 9.06
CA GLY A 79 -18.93 -0.96 8.16
C GLY A 79 -17.86 -0.54 7.16
N GLY A 80 -17.95 0.67 6.61
CA GLY A 80 -16.95 1.24 5.70
C GLY A 80 -15.59 1.40 6.36
N PHE A 81 -15.54 1.90 7.60
CA PHE A 81 -14.30 1.95 8.37
C PHE A 81 -13.74 0.56 8.67
N ALA A 82 -14.58 -0.38 9.10
CA ALA A 82 -14.14 -1.75 9.35
C ALA A 82 -13.56 -2.41 8.08
N LEU A 83 -14.23 -2.24 6.93
CA LEU A 83 -13.76 -2.73 5.64
C LEU A 83 -12.43 -2.08 5.24
N ALA A 84 -12.29 -0.76 5.42
CA ALA A 84 -11.04 -0.06 5.14
C ALA A 84 -9.87 -0.60 5.99
N TRP A 85 -10.08 -0.85 7.28
CA TRP A 85 -9.07 -1.47 8.14
C TRP A 85 -8.75 -2.92 7.75
N ILE A 86 -9.75 -3.70 7.31
CA ILE A 86 -9.51 -5.06 6.80
C ILE A 86 -8.65 -5.01 5.52
N VAL A 87 -8.97 -4.11 4.59
CA VAL A 87 -8.16 -3.90 3.38
C VAL A 87 -6.73 -3.47 3.76
N PHE A 88 -6.58 -2.55 4.72
CA PHE A 88 -5.27 -2.15 5.21
C PHE A 88 -4.43 -3.34 5.70
N LEU A 89 -5.01 -4.22 6.52
CA LEU A 89 -4.32 -5.43 7.01
C LEU A 89 -3.93 -6.38 5.88
N LEU A 90 -4.79 -6.55 4.86
CA LEU A 90 -4.47 -7.36 3.68
C LEU A 90 -3.33 -6.77 2.85
N LEU A 91 -3.30 -5.44 2.70
CA LEU A 91 -2.21 -4.74 2.00
C LEU A 91 -0.88 -4.91 2.75
N ILE A 92 -0.88 -4.78 4.08
CA ILE A 92 0.29 -5.03 4.92
C ILE A 92 0.77 -6.48 4.77
N TYR A 93 -0.13 -7.46 4.80
CA TYR A 93 0.22 -8.86 4.57
C TYR A 93 0.85 -9.09 3.20
N LYS A 94 0.34 -8.42 2.15
CA LYS A 94 0.95 -8.48 0.82
C LYS A 94 2.34 -7.84 0.79
N LEU A 95 2.54 -6.71 1.46
CA LEU A 95 3.86 -6.09 1.60
C LEU A 95 4.87 -7.03 2.28
N THR A 96 4.46 -7.74 3.33
CA THR A 96 5.34 -8.73 3.99
C THR A 96 5.71 -9.92 3.10
N LEU A 97 4.96 -10.18 2.03
CA LEU A 97 5.28 -11.22 1.06
C LEU A 97 6.22 -10.70 -0.04
N ILE A 98 6.04 -9.45 -0.49
CA ILE A 98 6.86 -8.80 -1.54
C ILE A 98 8.34 -8.68 -1.13
N GLU A 99 8.64 -8.32 0.11
CA GLU A 99 10.04 -8.16 0.54
C GLU A 99 10.87 -9.46 0.42
N THR A 100 10.21 -10.62 0.30
CA THR A 100 10.92 -11.91 0.16
C THR A 100 11.29 -12.25 -1.29
N THR A 101 10.74 -11.57 -2.30
CA THR A 101 11.01 -11.83 -3.73
C THR A 101 12.11 -10.96 -4.32
N GLU A 102 12.42 -9.83 -3.69
CA GLU A 102 13.54 -8.96 -4.03
C GLU A 102 14.86 -9.52 -3.46
N SER A 103 15.31 -10.66 -3.97
CA SER A 103 16.71 -11.07 -3.78
C SER A 103 17.59 -10.02 -4.46
N GLY A 104 18.21 -9.15 -3.67
CA GLY A 104 18.95 -7.99 -4.16
C GLY A 104 19.89 -8.34 -5.31
N PHE A 105 19.79 -7.55 -6.40
CA PHE A 105 20.68 -7.62 -7.54
C PHE A 105 22.14 -7.51 -7.07
N ASP A 106 22.90 -8.60 -7.10
CA ASP A 106 24.33 -8.63 -6.77
C ASP A 106 25.15 -8.46 -8.07
N PRO A 107 25.77 -7.28 -8.29
CA PRO A 107 26.53 -7.00 -9.51
C PRO A 107 27.69 -7.99 -9.73
N PHE A 108 28.32 -8.45 -8.66
CA PHE A 108 29.47 -9.35 -8.72
C PHE A 108 29.05 -10.76 -9.15
N MET A 109 27.90 -11.24 -8.65
CA MET A 109 27.31 -12.50 -9.10
C MET A 109 26.95 -12.44 -10.59
N GLN A 110 26.40 -11.32 -11.06
CA GLN A 110 26.00 -11.16 -12.46
C GLN A 110 27.20 -11.13 -13.43
N LEU A 111 28.35 -10.62 -12.98
CA LEU A 111 29.62 -10.63 -13.71
C LEU A 111 30.42 -11.93 -13.51
N GLU A 112 29.92 -12.87 -12.70
CA GLU A 112 30.59 -14.12 -12.32
C GLU A 112 31.98 -13.89 -11.69
N ILE A 113 32.09 -12.88 -10.83
CA ILE A 113 33.34 -12.50 -10.14
C ILE A 113 33.14 -12.45 -8.62
N SER A 114 34.25 -12.50 -7.88
CA SER A 114 34.23 -12.31 -6.43
C SER A 114 33.92 -10.84 -6.07
N ARG A 115 33.36 -10.63 -4.87
CA ARG A 115 33.12 -9.29 -4.31
C ARG A 115 34.42 -8.51 -4.05
N ASP A 116 35.54 -9.23 -3.90
CA ASP A 116 36.88 -8.66 -3.70
C ASP A 116 37.65 -8.43 -5.02
N ALA A 117 36.99 -8.61 -6.18
CA ALA A 117 37.64 -8.51 -7.48
C ALA A 117 38.18 -7.10 -7.75
N SER A 118 39.35 -7.03 -8.39
CA SER A 118 39.96 -5.74 -8.75
C SER A 118 39.21 -5.06 -9.90
N MET A 119 39.33 -3.74 -10.02
CA MET A 119 38.75 -2.96 -11.14
C MET A 119 39.15 -3.50 -12.53
N ASN A 120 40.35 -4.06 -12.65
CA ASN A 120 40.82 -4.68 -13.89
C ASN A 120 40.08 -5.99 -14.21
N GLU A 121 39.73 -6.77 -13.19
CA GLU A 121 38.95 -8.00 -13.33
C GLU A 121 37.49 -7.69 -13.68
N ILE A 122 36.89 -6.68 -13.06
CA ILE A 122 35.54 -6.19 -13.37
C ILE A 122 35.44 -5.79 -14.85
N ARG A 123 36.40 -4.99 -15.36
CA ARG A 123 36.44 -4.59 -16.79
C ARG A 123 36.62 -5.78 -17.74
N LYS A 124 37.47 -6.74 -17.39
CA LYS A 124 37.68 -7.95 -18.19
C LYS A 124 36.43 -8.82 -18.22
N ALA A 125 35.78 -9.00 -17.07
CA ALA A 125 34.54 -9.76 -16.93
C ALA A 125 33.41 -9.14 -17.74
N TYR A 126 33.22 -7.82 -17.63
CA TYR A 126 32.25 -7.08 -18.43
C TYR A 126 32.46 -7.30 -19.94
N LYS A 127 33.67 -7.06 -20.46
CA LYS A 127 33.96 -7.28 -21.89
C LYS A 127 33.64 -8.70 -22.35
N ARG A 128 34.01 -9.71 -21.54
CA ARG A 128 33.76 -11.13 -21.83
C ARG A 128 32.26 -11.42 -21.89
N MET A 129 31.50 -10.93 -20.92
CA MET A 129 30.07 -11.18 -20.80
C MET A 129 29.27 -10.41 -21.85
N SER A 130 29.61 -9.15 -22.13
CA SER A 130 29.00 -8.34 -23.19
C SER A 130 29.17 -8.97 -24.57
N LEU A 131 30.34 -9.55 -24.88
CA LEU A 131 30.58 -10.25 -26.14
C LEU A 131 29.73 -11.52 -26.28
N LYS A 132 29.50 -12.24 -25.17
CA LYS A 132 28.74 -13.49 -25.11
C LYS A 132 27.23 -13.25 -25.26
N TYR A 133 26.70 -12.19 -24.64
CA TYR A 133 25.27 -11.89 -24.63
C TYR A 133 24.88 -10.74 -25.57
N HIS A 134 25.74 -10.34 -26.51
CA HIS A 134 25.44 -9.25 -27.43
C HIS A 134 24.21 -9.58 -28.31
N PRO A 135 23.20 -8.70 -28.40
CA PRO A 135 21.98 -8.96 -29.18
C PRO A 135 22.26 -9.20 -30.67
N ASP A 136 23.21 -8.47 -31.28
CA ASP A 136 23.60 -8.66 -32.68
C ASP A 136 24.21 -10.05 -32.98
N LYS A 137 24.69 -10.76 -31.95
CA LYS A 137 25.25 -12.11 -32.09
C LYS A 137 24.24 -13.21 -31.70
N GLY A 138 22.96 -12.86 -31.55
CA GLY A 138 21.90 -13.76 -31.10
C GLY A 138 21.87 -13.99 -29.59
N GLY A 139 22.51 -13.11 -28.80
CA GLY A 139 22.46 -13.14 -27.34
C GLY A 139 21.17 -12.54 -26.77
N ASP A 140 20.87 -12.89 -25.52
CA ASP A 140 19.68 -12.40 -24.82
C ASP A 140 19.84 -10.91 -24.44
N PRO A 141 19.01 -10.00 -24.99
CA PRO A 141 19.12 -8.57 -24.72
C PRO A 141 18.91 -8.24 -23.24
N LYS A 142 18.08 -8.99 -22.51
CA LYS A 142 17.85 -8.77 -21.08
C LYS A 142 19.12 -9.00 -20.27
N LYS A 143 19.86 -10.08 -20.57
CA LYS A 143 21.14 -10.38 -19.90
C LYS A 143 22.20 -9.33 -20.20
N PHE A 144 22.25 -8.82 -21.43
CA PHE A 144 23.17 -7.76 -21.80
C PHE A 144 22.94 -6.47 -21.01
N ILE A 145 21.66 -6.09 -20.80
CA ILE A 145 21.29 -4.95 -19.96
C ILE A 145 21.73 -5.19 -18.52
N LEU A 146 21.47 -6.38 -17.94
CA LEU A 146 21.90 -6.73 -16.58
C LEU A 146 23.43 -6.71 -16.41
N ILE A 147 24.19 -7.19 -17.39
CA ILE A 147 25.67 -7.14 -17.38
C ILE A 147 26.17 -5.69 -17.42
N SER A 148 25.53 -4.86 -18.24
CA SER A 148 25.85 -3.44 -18.33
C SER A 148 25.50 -2.69 -17.04
N LYS A 149 24.38 -3.05 -16.41
CA LYS A 149 23.97 -2.57 -15.09
C LYS A 149 24.97 -2.97 -14.02
N ALA A 150 25.40 -4.23 -14.00
CA ALA A 150 26.37 -4.74 -13.03
C ALA A 150 27.75 -4.07 -13.13
N TYR A 151 28.16 -3.63 -14.33
CA TYR A 151 29.40 -2.88 -14.51
C TYR A 151 29.28 -1.40 -14.10
N ALA A 152 28.06 -0.85 -14.10
CA ALA A 152 27.79 0.55 -13.76
C ALA A 152 27.51 0.78 -12.27
N ALA A 153 27.14 -0.27 -11.53
CA ALA A 153 26.98 -0.29 -10.08
C ALA A 153 28.35 -0.18 -9.37
#